data_AF-A0A1E7FSR6-F1
#
_entry.id   AF-A0A1E7FSR6-F1
#
_cell.length_a   1.000
_cell.length_b   1.000
_cell.length_c   1.000
_cell.angle_alpha   90.00
_cell.angle_beta   90.00
_cell.angle_gamma   90.00
#
_symmetry.space_group_name_H-M   'P 1'
#
loop_
_entity.id
_entity.type
_entity.pdbx_description
1 polymer ?
#
loop_
_entity_poly.entity_id
_entity_poly.type
_entity_poly.pdbx_seq_one_letter_code
_entity_poly.pdbx_strand_id
1 'polypeptide(L)'
;MIAGAASYAKQFRMWMPNMPMLMVSAKNATARQPARATFRVLPRMTKHEIKEYLTKIYGLPVRQVNTSNYMGKRKIVRGSSAVIRYKYADFKKAVVSFDRSFTDVGRGMRIPEIDDDEPEPEPQV
;
A
#
# COMPACT_ATOMS: atom_id res chain seq x y z
N MET A 1 43.46 11.78 -15.70
CA MET A 1 42.52 10.65 -15.56
C MET A 1 42.19 10.50 -14.08
N ILE A 2 40.99 10.87 -13.64
CA ILE A 2 40.57 10.73 -12.24
C ILE A 2 39.76 9.44 -12.16
N ALA A 3 40.32 8.43 -11.51
CA ALA A 3 39.65 7.16 -11.27
C ALA A 3 38.47 7.39 -10.31
N GLY A 4 37.26 7.07 -10.78
CA GLY A 4 36.06 7.12 -9.99
C GLY A 4 36.13 6.15 -8.81
N ALA A 5 35.93 6.66 -7.61
CA ALA A 5 35.67 5.83 -6.44
C ALA A 5 34.34 5.10 -6.68
N ALA A 6 34.41 3.82 -7.03
CA ALA A 6 33.26 2.93 -7.00
C ALA A 6 32.76 2.87 -5.56
N SER A 7 31.71 3.64 -5.27
CA SER A 7 31.00 3.57 -4.00
C SER A 7 30.46 2.15 -3.86
N TYR A 8 31.05 1.39 -2.96
CA TYR A 8 30.58 0.06 -2.57
C TYR A 8 29.24 0.27 -1.86
N ALA A 9 28.15 0.30 -2.63
CA ALA A 9 26.81 0.30 -2.07
C ALA A 9 26.64 -1.00 -1.29
N LYS A 10 26.71 -0.91 0.04
CA LYS A 10 26.56 -2.04 0.96
C LYS A 10 25.18 -2.66 0.72
N GLN A 11 25.14 -3.74 -0.03
CA GLN A 11 23.91 -4.46 -0.34
C GLN A 11 23.44 -5.20 0.92
N PHE A 12 22.50 -4.61 1.66
CA PHE A 12 21.91 -5.25 2.83
C PHE A 12 21.04 -6.43 2.36
N ARG A 13 21.54 -7.66 2.57
CA ARG A 13 20.81 -8.89 2.27
C ARG A 13 20.11 -9.39 3.53
N MET A 14 18.78 -9.33 3.52
CA MET A 14 17.95 -9.85 4.61
C MET A 14 17.27 -11.14 4.15
N TRP A 15 17.60 -12.27 4.79
CA TRP A 15 17.05 -13.58 4.43
C TRP A 15 15.60 -13.76 4.91
N MET A 16 15.24 -13.31 6.12
CA MET A 16 13.87 -13.34 6.66
C MET A 16 13.43 -11.95 7.14
N PRO A 17 12.70 -11.17 6.33
CA PRO A 17 12.18 -9.88 6.77
C PRO A 17 10.95 -10.01 7.67
N ASN A 18 11.01 -9.46 8.89
CA ASN A 18 9.84 -9.30 9.76
C ASN A 18 9.24 -7.88 9.58
N MET A 19 8.54 -7.69 8.47
CA MET A 19 7.95 -6.42 8.07
C MET A 19 6.49 -6.60 7.66
N PRO A 20 5.54 -6.60 8.62
CA PRO A 20 4.13 -6.68 8.31
C PRO A 20 3.67 -5.43 7.55
N MET A 21 2.98 -5.65 6.44
CA MET A 21 2.26 -4.61 5.70
C MET A 21 0.80 -5.02 5.56
N LEU A 22 -0.10 -4.06 5.76
CA LEU A 22 -1.53 -4.27 5.59
C LEU A 22 -2.03 -3.37 4.47
N MET A 23 -2.67 -3.95 3.46
CA MET A 23 -3.35 -3.17 2.44
C MET A 23 -4.63 -2.58 3.04
N VAL A 24 -4.77 -1.26 2.98
CA VAL A 24 -5.94 -0.54 3.54
C VAL A 24 -6.94 -0.22 2.44
N SER A 25 -6.45 0.16 1.27
CA SER A 25 -7.29 0.53 0.15
C SER A 25 -6.51 0.38 -1.14
N ALA A 26 -7.18 0.01 -2.21
CA ALA A 26 -6.58 -0.07 -3.52
C ALA A 26 -7.54 0.47 -4.59
N LYS A 27 -7.00 1.14 -5.59
CA LYS A 27 -7.72 1.79 -6.67
C LYS A 27 -7.17 1.26 -7.99
N ASN A 28 -8.07 0.76 -8.82
CA ASN A 28 -7.73 0.24 -10.15
C ASN A 28 -7.22 1.37 -11.05
N ALA A 29 -6.54 0.99 -12.12
CA ALA A 29 -6.14 1.95 -13.14
C ALA A 29 -7.37 2.62 -13.76
N THR A 30 -7.27 3.92 -13.98
CA THR A 30 -8.24 4.72 -14.73
C THR A 30 -7.51 5.32 -15.94
N ALA A 31 -8.22 5.72 -16.99
CA ALA A 31 -7.62 6.36 -18.18
C ALA A 31 -6.60 7.46 -17.84
N ARG A 32 -6.89 8.28 -16.81
CA ARG A 32 -6.03 9.38 -16.36
C ARG A 32 -4.98 9.01 -15.33
N GLN A 33 -5.18 7.93 -14.56
CA GLN A 33 -4.37 7.64 -13.38
C GLN A 33 -3.98 6.16 -13.29
N PRO A 34 -2.70 5.83 -13.04
CA PRO A 34 -2.30 4.44 -12.87
C PRO A 34 -2.92 3.83 -11.61
N ALA A 35 -2.93 2.50 -11.53
CA ALA A 35 -3.37 1.79 -10.35
C ALA A 35 -2.55 2.22 -9.13
N ARG A 36 -3.23 2.36 -7.98
CA ARG A 36 -2.59 2.75 -6.71
C ARG A 36 -3.11 1.93 -5.56
N ALA A 37 -2.20 1.49 -4.69
CA ALA A 37 -2.54 0.85 -3.42
C ALA A 37 -2.01 1.67 -2.24
N THR A 38 -2.76 1.64 -1.15
CA THR A 38 -2.42 2.28 0.11
C THR A 38 -2.19 1.20 1.15
N PHE A 39 -1.02 1.22 1.76
CA PHE A 39 -0.61 0.28 2.80
C PHE A 39 -0.41 1.00 4.12
N ARG A 40 -0.72 0.30 5.21
CA ARG A 40 -0.29 0.62 6.56
C ARG A 40 0.96 -0.22 6.84
N VAL A 41 2.07 0.46 7.11
CA VAL A 41 3.39 -0.15 7.31
C VAL A 41 3.99 0.33 8.63
N LEU A 42 5.05 -0.35 9.08
CA LEU A 42 5.75 0.06 10.30
C LEU A 42 6.45 1.42 10.10
N PRO A 43 6.51 2.28 11.15
CA PRO A 43 7.18 3.59 11.07
C PRO A 43 8.67 3.52 10.71
N ARG A 44 9.34 2.40 10.98
CA ARG A 44 10.76 2.18 10.67
C ARG A 44 11.06 1.93 9.19
N MET A 45 10.06 1.51 8.40
CA MET A 45 10.29 1.06 7.02
C MET A 45 10.53 2.24 6.06
N THR A 46 11.57 2.14 5.24
CA THR A 46 11.94 3.15 4.25
C THR A 46 11.19 2.95 2.93
N LYS A 47 11.16 3.98 2.07
CA LYS A 47 10.52 3.90 0.74
C LYS A 47 11.17 2.82 -0.13
N HIS A 48 12.49 2.65 -0.02
CA HIS A 48 13.26 1.68 -0.78
C HIS A 48 12.93 0.25 -0.35
N GLU A 49 12.90 -0.02 0.96
CA GLU A 49 12.50 -1.33 1.50
C GLU A 49 11.07 -1.71 1.09
N ILE A 50 10.12 -0.76 1.14
CA ILE A 50 8.74 -1.03 0.71
C ILE A 50 8.69 -1.39 -0.78
N LYS A 51 9.42 -0.65 -1.63
CA LYS A 51 9.50 -0.92 -3.06
C LYS A 51 10.10 -2.31 -3.32
N GLU A 52 11.23 -2.61 -2.70
CA GLU A 52 11.90 -3.91 -2.87
C GLU A 52 11.06 -5.06 -2.33
N TYR A 53 10.39 -4.90 -1.20
CA TYR A 53 9.52 -5.92 -0.62
C TYR A 53 8.38 -6.28 -1.59
N LEU A 54 7.66 -5.27 -2.10
CA LEU A 54 6.54 -5.48 -3.02
C LEU A 54 6.99 -6.08 -4.37
N THR A 55 8.16 -5.67 -4.87
CA THR A 55 8.68 -6.19 -6.14
C THR A 55 9.30 -7.58 -6.00
N LYS A 56 10.08 -7.85 -4.94
CA LYS A 56 10.80 -9.13 -4.79
C LYS A 56 9.93 -10.24 -4.21
N ILE A 57 9.05 -9.94 -3.26
CA ILE A 57 8.22 -10.96 -2.60
C ILE A 57 6.92 -11.19 -3.38
N TYR A 58 6.26 -10.12 -3.85
CA TYR A 58 4.98 -10.23 -4.56
C TYR A 58 5.07 -10.05 -6.07
N GLY A 59 6.25 -9.74 -6.63
CA GLY A 59 6.40 -9.58 -8.08
C GLY A 59 5.70 -8.34 -8.66
N LEU A 60 5.33 -7.35 -7.84
CA LEU A 60 4.51 -6.23 -8.31
C LEU A 60 5.35 -5.16 -9.06
N PRO A 61 4.83 -4.59 -10.16
CA PRO A 61 5.50 -3.55 -10.93
C PRO A 61 5.33 -2.18 -10.26
N VAL A 62 6.10 -1.93 -9.20
CA VAL A 62 6.05 -0.69 -8.43
C VAL A 62 6.85 0.42 -9.11
N ARG A 63 6.15 1.49 -9.51
CA ARG A 63 6.78 2.68 -10.08
C ARG A 63 7.29 3.63 -8.99
N GLN A 64 6.40 4.08 -8.11
CA GLN A 64 6.68 5.11 -7.12
C GLN A 64 6.05 4.78 -5.76
N VAL A 65 6.75 5.10 -4.68
CA VAL A 65 6.27 4.97 -3.30
C VAL A 65 6.33 6.31 -2.60
N ASN A 66 5.17 6.78 -2.13
CA ASN A 66 5.04 7.97 -1.30
C ASN A 66 4.65 7.56 0.11
N THR A 67 5.32 8.10 1.12
CA THR A 67 5.09 7.73 2.51
C THR A 67 4.80 8.94 3.36
N SER A 68 3.92 8.77 4.35
CA SER A 68 3.61 9.76 5.37
C SER A 68 3.54 9.10 6.75
N ASN A 69 4.17 9.72 7.75
CA ASN A 69 4.15 9.25 9.13
C ASN A 69 2.86 9.69 9.81
N TYR A 70 2.16 8.78 10.47
CA TYR A 70 0.94 9.05 11.21
C TYR A 70 1.09 8.65 12.67
N MET A 71 0.75 9.59 13.56
CA MET A 71 0.63 9.30 14.97
C MET A 71 -0.66 8.52 15.24
N GLY A 72 -0.55 7.46 16.02
CA GLY A 72 -1.68 6.68 16.51
C GLY A 72 -2.61 7.53 17.36
N LYS A 73 -3.91 7.28 17.20
CA LYS A 73 -4.95 8.01 17.91
C LYS A 73 -4.85 7.74 19.41
N ARG A 74 -4.81 8.82 20.21
CA ARG A 74 -4.94 8.74 21.67
C ARG A 74 -6.41 8.52 22.01
N LYS A 75 -6.68 7.61 22.94
CA LYS A 75 -8.00 7.22 23.41
C LYS A 75 -8.05 7.26 24.92
N ILE A 76 -9.24 7.55 25.42
CA ILE A 76 -9.55 7.53 26.84
C ILE A 76 -10.77 6.62 26.98
N VAL A 77 -10.67 5.60 27.83
CA VAL A 77 -11.78 4.74 28.22
C VAL A 77 -12.14 5.12 29.65
N ARG A 78 -13.40 5.53 29.85
CA ARG A 78 -13.95 5.88 31.16
C ARG A 78 -14.77 4.69 31.66
N GLY A 79 -14.20 3.94 32.59
CA GLY A 79 -14.95 2.94 33.36
C GLY A 79 -15.59 3.58 34.59
N SER A 80 -16.43 2.82 35.29
CA SER A 80 -17.07 3.26 36.53
C SER A 80 -16.05 3.53 37.65
N SER A 81 -14.98 2.72 37.75
CA SER A 81 -13.96 2.84 38.80
C SER A 81 -12.67 3.54 38.38
N ALA A 82 -12.37 3.63 37.07
CA ALA A 82 -11.11 4.17 36.58
C ALA A 82 -11.19 4.76 35.17
N VAL A 83 -10.32 5.74 34.92
CA VAL A 83 -10.12 6.35 33.60
C VAL A 83 -8.77 5.89 33.03
N ILE A 84 -8.81 5.07 31.99
CA ILE A 84 -7.61 4.53 31.33
C ILE A 84 -7.33 5.36 30.07
N ARG A 85 -6.11 5.89 29.96
CA ARG A 85 -5.63 6.57 28.76
C ARG A 85 -4.64 5.67 28.04
N TYR A 86 -4.87 5.42 26.75
CA TYR A 86 -3.94 4.65 25.92
C TYR A 86 -3.82 5.28 24.52
N LYS A 87 -2.84 4.82 23.75
CA LYS A 87 -2.56 5.28 22.39
C LYS A 87 -2.47 4.06 21.48
N TYR A 88 -3.11 4.11 20.32
CA TYR A 88 -2.86 3.10 19.29
C TYR A 88 -1.42 3.20 18.77
N ALA A 89 -0.91 2.10 18.22
CA ALA A 89 0.42 2.08 17.61
C ALA A 89 0.52 3.10 16.46
N ASP A 90 1.63 3.83 16.45
CA ASP A 90 2.02 4.69 15.35
C ASP A 90 2.24 3.86 14.09
N PHE A 91 1.96 4.45 12.94
CA PHE A 91 2.09 3.77 11.67
C PHE A 91 2.56 4.73 10.59
N LYS A 92 3.10 4.17 9.52
CA LYS A 92 3.40 4.91 8.32
C LYS A 92 2.42 4.48 7.25
N LYS A 93 1.86 5.44 6.53
CA LYS A 93 1.03 5.21 5.36
C LYS A 93 1.95 5.21 4.16
N ALA A 94 1.84 4.19 3.32
CA ALA A 94 2.54 4.11 2.05
C ALA A 94 1.52 4.10 0.91
N VAL A 95 1.53 5.12 0.08
CA VAL A 95 0.78 5.17 -1.18
C VAL A 95 1.73 4.75 -2.28
N VAL A 96 1.43 3.61 -2.88
CA VAL A 96 2.20 2.98 -3.93
C VAL A 96 1.49 3.18 -5.25
N SER A 97 2.20 3.71 -6.23
CA SER A 97 1.73 3.81 -7.62
C SER A 97 2.41 2.74 -8.44
N PHE A 98 1.62 1.96 -9.15
CA PHE A 98 2.09 0.91 -10.04
C PHE A 98 2.35 1.47 -11.44
N ASP A 99 2.95 0.65 -12.29
CA ASP A 99 3.06 0.97 -13.70
C ASP A 99 1.70 0.85 -14.42
N ARG A 100 1.57 1.48 -15.60
CA ARG A 100 0.31 1.53 -16.36
C ARG A 100 -0.16 0.17 -16.88
N SER A 101 0.77 -0.77 -17.05
CA SER A 101 0.45 -2.16 -17.42
C SER A 101 -0.32 -2.91 -16.33
N PHE A 102 -0.24 -2.44 -15.07
CA PHE A 102 -0.92 -3.06 -13.94
C PHE A 102 -2.29 -2.42 -13.75
N THR A 103 -3.34 -3.14 -14.14
CA THR A 103 -4.72 -2.65 -14.19
C THR A 103 -5.50 -2.98 -12.91
N ASP A 104 -5.35 -4.20 -12.40
CA ASP A 104 -6.07 -4.71 -11.24
C ASP A 104 -5.16 -4.88 -10.02
N VAL A 105 -5.64 -4.40 -8.88
CA VAL A 105 -4.98 -4.47 -7.57
C VAL A 105 -5.49 -5.63 -6.72
N GLY A 106 -6.34 -6.50 -7.27
CA GLY A 106 -6.74 -7.76 -6.64
C GLY A 106 -7.73 -7.58 -5.52
N ARG A 107 -8.74 -6.72 -5.67
CA ARG A 107 -9.90 -6.66 -4.72
C ARG A 107 -10.83 -7.89 -4.83
N GLY A 108 -10.36 -8.98 -5.42
CA GLY A 108 -11.13 -10.19 -5.70
C GLY A 108 -11.56 -10.26 -7.16
N MET A 109 -11.76 -11.49 -7.63
CA MET A 109 -12.45 -11.77 -8.89
C MET A 109 -13.79 -11.02 -8.87
N ARG A 110 -13.99 -10.10 -9.82
CA ARG A 110 -15.33 -9.70 -10.24
C ARG A 110 -15.95 -10.95 -10.84
N ILE A 111 -17.03 -11.47 -10.25
CA ILE A 111 -17.89 -12.43 -10.93
C ILE A 111 -18.69 -11.56 -11.91
N PRO A 112 -18.46 -11.64 -13.23
CA PRO A 112 -19.08 -10.73 -14.20
C PRO A 112 -20.62 -10.75 -14.11
N GLU A 113 -21.20 -11.92 -13.79
CA GLU A 113 -22.65 -12.14 -13.69
C GLU A 113 -23.39 -11.28 -12.66
N ILE A 114 -22.71 -10.56 -11.75
CA ILE A 114 -23.34 -9.77 -10.69
C ILE A 114 -23.23 -8.25 -10.93
N ASP A 115 -22.26 -7.80 -11.72
CA ASP A 115 -21.94 -6.37 -11.91
C ASP A 115 -22.29 -5.86 -13.32
N ASP A 116 -22.72 -6.73 -14.24
CA ASP A 116 -23.31 -6.30 -15.51
C ASP A 116 -24.75 -5.84 -15.25
N ASP A 117 -24.91 -4.58 -14.86
CA ASP A 117 -26.13 -3.81 -15.14
C ASP A 117 -26.28 -3.77 -16.68
N GLU A 118 -26.84 -4.80 -17.30
CA GLU A 118 -27.45 -4.62 -18.62
C GLU A 118 -28.47 -3.49 -18.45
N PRO A 119 -28.35 -2.37 -19.17
CA PRO A 119 -29.37 -1.33 -19.11
C PRO A 119 -30.68 -1.97 -19.54
N GLU A 120 -31.68 -1.99 -18.64
CA GLU A 120 -33.00 -2.52 -18.99
C GLU A 120 -33.44 -1.85 -20.31
N PRO A 121 -33.87 -2.63 -21.32
CA PRO A 121 -34.25 -2.06 -22.60
C PRO A 121 -35.38 -1.06 -22.34
N GLU A 122 -35.18 0.19 -22.77
CA GLU A 122 -36.21 1.22 -22.64
C GLU A 122 -37.54 0.69 -23.20
N PRO A 123 -38.66 0.89 -22.50
CA PRO A 123 -39.95 0.39 -22.94
C PRO A 123 -40.24 0.96 -24.33
N GLN A 124 -40.34 0.07 -25.31
CA GLN A 124 -40.78 0.46 -26.65
C GLN A 124 -42.26 0.84 -26.56
N VAL A 125 -42.54 2.06 -26.99
CA VAL A 125 -43.85 2.75 -26.99
C VAL A 125 -44.93 1.91 -27.66
#